data_AF-A0A920Q7S7-F1
#
_entry.id   AF-A0A920Q7S7-F1
#
_cell.length_a   1.000
_cell.length_b   1.000
_cell.length_c   1.000
_cell.angle_alpha   90.00
_cell.angle_beta   90.00
_cell.angle_gamma   90.00
#
_symmetry.space_group_name_H-M   'P 1'
#
loop_
_entity.id
_entity.type
_entity.pdbx_description
1 polymer ?
#
loop_
_entity_poly.entity_id
_entity_poly.type
_entity_poly.pdbx_seq_one_letter_code
_entity_poly.pdbx_strand_id
1 'polypeptide(L)'
;MNYRIFLIEINVLSPLAPFPKPEDVKIGKHGLMINKGSKGAIFLPEVAVSNGWDLHTFLEELCRKANLSEGSWHDCEAELYVFESEDGMKMSSLADFVFRQLQPLFFSGDAQTAHERMLSSVEMVFKNSRCNSRF
;
A
#
# COMPACT_ATOMS: atom_id res chain seq x y z
N MET A 1 -0.01 -11.74 31.07
CA MET A 1 -0.71 -10.96 30.02
C MET A 1 -0.36 -11.59 28.69
N ASN A 2 -1.35 -12.09 27.94
CA ASN A 2 -1.13 -12.64 26.60
C ASN A 2 -1.13 -11.48 25.59
N TYR A 3 0.02 -11.20 25.01
CA TYR A 3 0.15 -10.21 23.94
C TYR A 3 -0.18 -10.90 22.61
N ARG A 4 -1.08 -10.31 21.81
CA ARG A 4 -1.37 -10.75 20.44
C ARG A 4 -0.46 -9.99 19.49
N ILE A 5 0.25 -10.73 18.65
CA ILE A 5 1.12 -10.16 17.62
C ILE A 5 0.24 -9.85 16.40
N PHE A 6 0.38 -8.65 15.84
CA PHE A 6 -0.22 -8.25 14.57
C PHE A 6 0.90 -7.93 13.58
N LEU A 7 0.75 -8.42 12.36
CA LEU A 7 1.62 -8.08 11.23
C LEU A 7 1.00 -6.89 10.50
N ILE A 8 1.81 -5.89 10.20
CA ILE A 8 1.40 -4.69 9.45
C ILE A 8 2.19 -4.70 8.14
N GLU A 9 1.48 -4.56 7.04
CA GLU A 9 2.04 -4.36 5.71
C GLU A 9 1.73 -2.94 5.24
N ILE A 10 2.75 -2.27 4.67
CA ILE A 10 2.65 -0.89 4.20
C ILE A 10 3.10 -0.86 2.74
N ASN A 11 2.21 -0.42 1.85
CA ASN A 11 2.52 -0.26 0.43
C ASN A 11 2.75 1.22 0.12
N VAL A 12 3.84 1.51 -0.59
CA VAL A 12 4.13 2.86 -1.09
C VAL A 12 3.66 2.92 -2.53
N LEU A 13 2.75 3.85 -2.81
CA LEU A 13 2.14 4.02 -4.12
C LEU A 13 2.80 5.18 -4.87
N SER A 14 2.95 5.02 -6.18
CA SER A 14 3.25 6.14 -7.07
C SER A 14 2.09 7.17 -7.04
N PRO A 15 2.33 8.42 -7.43
CA PRO A 15 1.25 9.36 -7.71
C PRO A 15 0.24 8.74 -8.69
N LEU A 16 -1.04 9.04 -8.49
CA LEU A 16 -2.10 8.65 -9.42
C LEU A 16 -1.89 9.36 -10.77
N ALA A 17 -1.91 8.60 -11.85
CA ALA A 17 -1.90 9.10 -13.21
C ALA A 17 -3.25 8.80 -13.88
N PRO A 18 -3.69 9.61 -14.86
CA PRO A 18 -4.88 9.29 -15.65
C PRO A 18 -4.78 7.90 -16.29
N PHE A 19 -5.91 7.19 -16.39
CA PHE A 19 -5.94 5.87 -17.00
C PHE A 19 -5.49 5.93 -18.47
N PRO A 20 -4.48 5.10 -18.85
CA PRO A 20 -3.96 5.09 -20.20
C PRO A 20 -4.89 4.27 -21.11
N LYS A 21 -4.46 3.98 -22.33
CA LYS A 21 -5.20 3.01 -23.15
C LYS A 21 -5.16 1.64 -22.48
N PRO A 22 -6.20 0.79 -22.63
CA PRO A 22 -6.21 -0.55 -22.04
C PRO A 22 -4.98 -1.39 -22.40
N GLU A 23 -4.45 -1.24 -23.62
CA GLU A 23 -3.24 -1.92 -24.11
C GLU A 23 -1.96 -1.58 -23.33
N ASP A 24 -1.91 -0.43 -22.66
CA ASP A 24 -0.75 0.01 -21.86
C ASP A 24 -0.80 -0.48 -20.40
N VAL A 25 -1.96 -0.99 -19.96
CA VAL A 25 -2.17 -1.46 -18.58
C VAL A 25 -1.59 -2.86 -18.42
N LYS A 26 -0.68 -3.01 -17.46
CA LYS A 26 0.04 -4.26 -17.18
C LYS A 26 -0.43 -4.86 -15.86
N ILE A 27 -1.11 -6.00 -15.95
CA ILE A 27 -1.53 -6.79 -14.79
C ILE A 27 -0.32 -7.15 -13.91
N GLY A 28 -0.47 -7.00 -12.60
CA GLY A 28 0.60 -7.23 -11.62
C GLY A 28 1.58 -6.08 -11.44
N LYS A 29 1.60 -5.11 -12.36
CA LYS A 29 2.40 -3.88 -12.21
C LYS A 29 1.52 -2.69 -11.84
N HIS A 30 0.37 -2.57 -12.49
CA HIS A 30 -0.53 -1.44 -12.36
C HIS A 30 -1.68 -1.74 -11.40
N GLY A 31 -1.86 -0.85 -10.44
CA GLY A 31 -3.06 -0.71 -9.64
C GLY A 31 -4.03 0.25 -10.32
N LEU A 32 -5.32 0.04 -10.07
CA LEU A 32 -6.40 0.81 -10.69
C LEU A 32 -7.27 1.45 -9.63
N MET A 33 -7.74 2.66 -9.92
CA MET A 33 -8.69 3.39 -9.11
C MET A 33 -9.79 3.96 -10.00
N ILE A 34 -11.03 3.92 -9.54
CA ILE A 34 -12.19 4.51 -10.20
C ILE A 34 -12.93 5.41 -9.22
N ASN A 35 -13.35 6.58 -9.69
CA ASN A 35 -14.31 7.45 -9.02
C ASN A 35 -15.47 7.79 -9.98
N LYS A 36 -16.70 7.79 -9.47
CA LYS A 36 -17.89 8.28 -10.19
C LYS A 36 -18.87 8.89 -9.18
N GLY A 37 -18.94 10.21 -9.14
CA GLY A 37 -19.71 10.94 -8.12
C GLY A 37 -19.20 10.66 -6.71
N SER A 38 -20.05 10.14 -5.82
CA SER A 38 -19.70 9.78 -4.43
C SER A 38 -19.20 8.33 -4.27
N LYS A 39 -19.09 7.58 -5.37
CA LYS A 39 -18.68 6.18 -5.38
C LYS A 39 -17.25 6.05 -5.89
N GLY A 40 -16.48 5.15 -5.31
CA GLY A 40 -15.13 4.86 -5.79
C GLY A 40 -14.54 3.61 -5.18
N ALA A 41 -13.52 3.07 -5.84
CA ALA A 41 -12.76 1.93 -5.37
C ALA A 41 -11.34 1.97 -5.90
N ILE A 42 -10.47 1.21 -5.23
CA ILE A 42 -9.08 1.01 -5.59
C ILE A 42 -8.71 -0.47 -5.47
N PHE A 43 -7.87 -0.94 -6.40
CA PHE A 43 -7.19 -2.21 -6.31
C PHE A 43 -5.69 -2.04 -6.48
N LEU A 44 -4.94 -2.77 -5.65
CA LEU A 44 -3.49 -2.88 -5.75
C LEU A 44 -3.09 -3.80 -6.91
N PRO A 45 -1.86 -3.66 -7.45
CA PRO A 45 -1.39 -4.47 -8.58
C PRO A 45 -1.50 -5.99 -8.36
N GLU A 46 -1.24 -6.44 -7.14
CA GLU A 46 -1.23 -7.85 -6.74
C GLU A 46 -2.62 -8.52 -6.73
N VAL A 47 -3.69 -7.73 -6.63
CA VAL A 47 -5.06 -8.28 -6.51
C VAL A 47 -5.45 -9.03 -7.78
N ALA A 48 -5.18 -8.45 -8.95
CA ALA A 48 -5.49 -9.09 -10.23
C ALA A 48 -4.68 -10.39 -10.41
N VAL A 49 -3.40 -10.38 -10.04
CA VAL A 49 -2.52 -11.56 -10.15
C VAL A 49 -2.99 -12.68 -9.22
N SER A 50 -3.29 -12.36 -7.96
CA SER A 50 -3.72 -13.35 -6.95
C SER A 50 -5.01 -14.06 -7.34
N ASN A 51 -5.91 -13.36 -8.03
CA ASN A 51 -7.19 -13.92 -8.49
C ASN A 51 -7.14 -14.47 -9.93
N GLY A 52 -6.01 -14.35 -10.62
CA GLY A 52 -5.87 -14.77 -12.03
C GLY A 52 -6.76 -13.98 -12.99
N TRP A 53 -7.03 -12.70 -12.70
CA TRP A 53 -7.86 -11.85 -13.53
C TRP A 53 -7.09 -11.25 -14.71
N ASP A 54 -7.77 -11.16 -15.85
CA ASP A 54 -7.34 -10.30 -16.94
C ASP A 54 -7.77 -8.84 -16.71
N LEU A 55 -7.38 -7.93 -17.60
CA LEU A 55 -7.70 -6.52 -17.48
C LEU A 55 -9.21 -6.24 -17.48
N HIS A 56 -9.97 -6.97 -18.29
CA HIS A 56 -11.41 -6.78 -18.38
C HIS A 56 -12.07 -7.16 -17.05
N THR A 57 -11.81 -8.36 -16.53
CA THR A 57 -12.29 -8.78 -15.22
C THR A 57 -11.81 -7.84 -14.12
N PHE A 58 -10.58 -7.34 -14.20
CA PHE A 58 -10.05 -6.42 -13.19
C PHE A 58 -10.82 -5.10 -13.11
N LEU A 59 -11.20 -4.54 -14.26
CA LEU A 59 -12.02 -3.33 -14.36
C LEU A 59 -13.46 -3.57 -13.89
N GLU A 60 -14.06 -4.70 -14.27
CA GLU A 60 -15.44 -5.02 -13.85
C GLU A 60 -15.55 -5.26 -12.35
N GLU A 61 -14.59 -5.98 -11.78
CA GLU A 61 -14.50 -6.17 -10.33
C GLU A 61 -14.24 -4.85 -9.60
N LEU A 62 -13.52 -3.91 -10.22
CA LEU A 62 -13.28 -2.59 -9.67
C LEU A 62 -14.58 -1.77 -9.63
N CYS A 63 -15.37 -1.79 -10.71
CA CYS A 63 -16.70 -1.19 -10.75
C CYS A 63 -17.62 -1.83 -9.69
N ARG A 64 -17.64 -3.15 -9.60
CA ARG A 64 -18.43 -3.88 -8.60
C ARG A 64 -18.04 -3.50 -7.18
N LYS A 65 -16.74 -3.39 -6.89
CA LYS A 65 -16.23 -2.93 -5.58
C LYS A 65 -16.61 -1.48 -5.27
N ALA A 66 -16.68 -0.62 -6.28
CA ALA A 66 -17.16 0.76 -6.15
C ALA A 66 -18.69 0.85 -6.03
N ASN A 67 -19.41 -0.28 -6.01
CA ASN A 67 -20.87 -0.33 -6.06
C ASN A 67 -21.44 0.37 -7.32
N LEU A 68 -20.74 0.21 -8.45
CA LEU A 68 -21.14 0.64 -9.78
C LEU A 68 -21.63 -0.57 -10.59
N SER A 69 -22.43 -0.32 -11.62
CA SER A 69 -22.83 -1.35 -12.58
C SER A 69 -21.64 -1.83 -13.40
N GLU A 70 -21.73 -3.05 -13.92
CA GLU A 70 -20.79 -3.58 -14.91
C GLU A 70 -20.67 -2.62 -16.10
N GLY A 71 -19.45 -2.42 -16.62
CA GLY A 71 -19.14 -1.52 -17.72
C GLY A 71 -19.10 -0.02 -17.35
N SER A 72 -19.39 0.37 -16.10
CA SER A 72 -19.43 1.80 -15.72
C SER A 72 -18.10 2.53 -15.86
N TRP A 73 -16.98 1.80 -16.01
CA TRP A 73 -15.67 2.39 -16.28
C TRP A 73 -15.55 3.02 -17.67
N HIS A 74 -16.49 2.73 -18.58
CA HIS A 74 -16.60 3.38 -19.88
C HIS A 74 -17.42 4.68 -19.87
N ASP A 75 -18.11 4.98 -18.76
CA ASP A 75 -18.96 6.15 -18.68
C ASP A 75 -18.14 7.43 -18.69
N CYS A 76 -18.63 8.48 -19.35
CA CYS A 76 -17.95 9.78 -19.40
C CYS A 76 -17.81 10.47 -18.03
N GLU A 77 -18.63 10.06 -17.05
CA GLU A 77 -18.58 10.55 -15.67
C GLU A 77 -17.63 9.72 -14.78
N ALA A 78 -17.08 8.62 -15.29
CA ALA A 78 -16.13 7.80 -14.55
C ALA A 78 -14.71 8.33 -14.73
N GLU A 79 -14.05 8.65 -13.62
CA GLU A 79 -12.64 8.99 -13.58
C GLU A 79 -11.84 7.75 -13.23
N LEU A 80 -11.07 7.22 -14.19
CA LEU A 80 -10.14 6.14 -13.96
C LEU A 80 -8.71 6.66 -13.83
N TYR A 81 -7.99 6.05 -12.89
CA TYR A 81 -6.60 6.32 -12.61
C TYR A 81 -5.79 5.02 -12.55
N VAL A 82 -4.51 5.14 -12.93
CA VAL A 82 -3.50 4.09 -12.82
C VAL A 82 -2.41 4.53 -11.86
N PHE A 83 -1.83 3.58 -11.15
CA PHE A 83 -0.62 3.81 -10.35
C PHE A 83 0.21 2.52 -10.31
N GLU A 84 1.46 2.66 -9.89
CA GLU A 84 2.34 1.54 -9.59
C GLU A 84 2.51 1.47 -8.08
N SER A 85 2.55 0.26 -7.54
CA SER A 85 3.08 0.03 -6.20
C SER A 85 4.49 -0.47 -6.39
N GLU A 86 5.46 0.16 -5.75
CA GLU A 86 6.68 -0.59 -5.44
C GLU A 86 6.28 -1.66 -4.43
N ASP A 87 6.84 -2.87 -4.53
CA ASP A 87 6.70 -3.88 -3.49
C ASP A 87 7.12 -3.24 -2.18
N GLY A 88 6.12 -2.91 -1.35
CA GLY A 88 6.33 -2.27 -0.06
C GLY A 88 7.35 -3.11 0.70
N MET A 89 8.35 -2.46 1.31
CA MET A 89 9.35 -3.14 2.13
C MET A 89 8.66 -4.17 3.02
N LYS A 90 8.75 -5.45 2.64
CA LYS A 90 8.19 -6.54 3.45
C LYS A 90 8.84 -6.45 4.81
N MET A 91 8.07 -6.67 5.87
CA MET A 91 8.57 -6.52 7.25
C MET A 91 9.79 -7.39 7.57
N SER A 92 10.11 -8.40 6.76
CA SER A 92 11.40 -9.11 6.80
C SER A 92 12.59 -8.17 6.53
N SER A 93 12.46 -7.24 5.59
CA SER A 93 13.45 -6.21 5.26
C SER A 93 13.41 -5.02 6.21
N LEU A 94 12.29 -4.76 6.91
CA LEU A 94 12.26 -3.77 7.98
C LEU A 94 12.96 -4.28 9.23
N ALA A 95 12.93 -5.60 9.49
CA ALA A 95 13.85 -6.20 10.45
C ALA A 95 15.30 -5.95 10.04
N ASP A 96 15.67 -6.11 8.76
CA ASP A 96 17.01 -5.76 8.24
C ASP A 96 17.33 -4.26 8.26
N PHE A 97 16.35 -3.39 8.02
CA PHE A 97 16.52 -1.94 8.06
C PHE A 97 16.66 -1.46 9.51
N VAL A 98 15.83 -1.96 10.42
CA VAL A 98 15.96 -1.77 11.87
C VAL A 98 17.28 -2.38 12.35
N PHE A 99 17.68 -3.56 11.88
CA PHE A 99 18.98 -4.16 12.20
C PHE A 99 20.14 -3.30 11.70
N ARG A 100 20.05 -2.71 10.50
CA ARG A 100 21.07 -1.79 9.95
C ARG A 100 21.13 -0.47 10.70
N GLN A 101 19.98 0.10 11.08
CA GLN A 101 19.91 1.33 11.88
C GLN A 101 20.36 1.11 13.33
N LEU A 102 20.10 -0.08 13.88
CA LEU A 102 20.53 -0.50 15.21
C LEU A 102 21.90 -1.21 15.20
N GLN A 103 22.52 -1.42 14.04
CA GLN A 103 23.83 -2.08 13.94
C GLN A 103 24.91 -1.36 14.75
N PRO A 104 24.96 0.00 14.78
CA PRO A 104 25.88 0.72 15.67
C PRO A 104 25.54 0.60 17.16
N LEU A 105 24.30 0.22 17.50
CA LEU A 105 23.78 0.13 18.87
C LEU A 105 24.00 -1.25 19.51
N PHE A 106 24.06 -2.32 18.71
CA PHE A 106 24.41 -3.66 19.22
C PHE A 106 25.90 -3.79 19.59
N PHE A 107 26.78 -2.93 19.06
CA PHE A 107 28.23 -3.00 19.28
C PHE A 107 28.76 -2.16 20.46
N SER A 108 27.91 -1.47 21.23
CA SER A 108 28.38 -0.67 22.38
C SER A 108 28.50 -1.45 23.69
N GLY A 109 28.11 -2.73 23.73
CA GLY A 109 28.25 -3.61 24.90
C GLY A 109 27.38 -3.25 26.12
N ASP A 110 26.56 -2.21 26.02
CA ASP A 110 25.66 -1.75 27.09
C ASP A 110 24.19 -1.90 26.66
N ALA A 111 23.54 -2.91 27.24
CA ALA A 111 22.17 -3.30 26.93
C ALA A 111 21.12 -2.22 27.28
N GLN A 112 21.43 -1.34 28.24
CA GLN A 112 20.48 -0.34 28.73
C GLN A 112 20.35 0.82 27.73
N THR A 113 21.48 1.27 27.17
CA THR A 113 21.53 2.27 26.11
C THR A 113 20.84 1.80 24.82
N ALA A 114 20.91 0.51 24.50
CA ALA A 114 20.23 -0.07 23.34
C ALA A 114 18.70 -0.07 23.51
N HIS A 115 18.20 -0.39 24.71
CA HIS A 115 16.77 -0.42 25.00
C HIS A 115 16.12 0.96 24.90
N GLU A 116 16.71 1.98 25.53
CA GLU A 116 16.18 3.35 25.53
C GLU A 116 16.15 3.97 24.12
N ARG A 117 17.18 3.70 23.31
CA ARG A 117 17.25 4.20 21.93
C ARG A 117 16.32 3.45 20.98
N MET A 118 16.13 2.14 21.19
CA MET A 118 15.13 1.37 20.44
C MET A 118 13.72 1.90 20.69
N LEU A 119 13.38 2.19 21.96
CA LEU A 119 12.09 2.80 22.31
C LEU A 119 11.92 4.17 21.66
N SER A 120 12.96 5.01 21.65
CA SER A 120 12.93 6.32 20.99
C SER A 120 12.71 6.22 19.47
N SER A 121 13.40 5.29 18.79
CA SER A 121 13.21 5.07 17.36
C SER A 121 11.81 4.56 17.02
N VAL A 122 11.27 3.63 17.82
CA VAL A 122 9.90 3.13 17.65
C VAL A 122 8.88 4.25 17.90
N GLU A 123 9.07 5.08 18.93
CA GLU A 123 8.20 6.25 19.17
C GLU A 123 8.26 7.28 18.05
N MET A 124 9.42 7.50 17.43
CA MET A 124 9.58 8.43 16.30
C MET A 124 8.78 7.96 15.09
N VAL A 125 8.85 6.66 14.76
CA VAL A 125 8.05 6.04 13.69
C VAL A 125 6.54 6.17 13.99
N PHE A 126 6.13 5.95 15.25
CA PHE A 126 4.74 6.09 15.67
C PHE A 126 4.23 7.55 15.70
N LYS A 127 5.08 8.53 16.05
CA LYS A 127 4.70 9.96 16.03
C LYS A 127 4.51 10.47 14.61
N ASN A 128 5.34 10.03 13.66
CA ASN A 128 5.18 10.41 12.26
C ASN A 128 3.88 9.85 11.65
N SER A 129 3.43 8.70 12.15
CA SER A 129 2.18 8.05 11.76
C SER A 129 0.91 8.79 12.25
N ARG A 130 1.00 9.59 13.32
CA ARG A 130 -0.12 10.37 13.89
C ARG A 130 -0.31 11.76 13.27
N CYS A 131 0.64 12.24 12.47
CA CYS A 131 0.52 13.56 11.82
C CYS A 131 -0.36 13.55 10.57
N ASN A 132 -0.81 12.38 10.09
CA ASN A 132 -1.65 12.27 8.88
C ASN A 132 -3.13 12.00 9.17
N SER A 133 -3.59 12.29 10.39
CA SER A 133 -5.02 12.24 10.77
C SER A 133 -5.46 13.57 11.37
N ARG A 134 -5.52 14.61 10.54
CA ARG A 134 -6.36 15.79 10.74
C ARG A 134 -6.94 16.20 9.38
N PHE A 135 -8.18 15.78 9.15
CA PHE A 135 -9.14 16.62 8.43
C PHE A 135 -9.42 17.87 9.28
#